data_AF-A0A9E3U8F4-F1
#
_entry.id   AF-A0A9E3U8F4-F1
#
_cell.length_a   1.000
_cell.length_b   1.000
_cell.length_c   1.000
_cell.angle_alpha   90.00
_cell.angle_beta   90.00
_cell.angle_gamma   90.00
#
_symmetry.space_group_name_H-M   'P 1'
#
loop_
_entity.id
_entity.type
_entity.pdbx_description
1 polymer ?
#
loop_
_entity_poly.entity_id
_entity_poly.type
_entity_poly.pdbx_seq_one_letter_code
_entity_poly.pdbx_strand_id
1 'polypeptide(L)'
;MSRAALGAIALATLAGCGHTETHAAMLRAPQAPSTQPVELYVIDQAAPARPFYDIAIVQAIGFGNDANPEDIAKALSAKAASLGCDAVIRVSFDVGYSRAHGSGVCVKYLGPGAAGPAPVLPPNPEANPAPPAMRPAPAPRIEPLPSAPNRGR
;
A
#
# COMPACT_ATOMS: atom_id res chain seq x y z
N MET A 1 14.07 46.02 30.18
CA MET A 1 12.67 45.56 30.24
C MET A 1 12.32 44.99 28.87
N SER A 2 12.24 43.65 28.82
CA SER A 2 12.07 42.83 27.63
C SER A 2 10.67 42.93 27.03
N ARG A 3 10.59 43.09 25.70
CA ARG A 3 9.41 42.73 24.89
C ARG A 3 9.87 41.83 23.76
N ALA A 4 10.30 40.64 24.16
CA ALA A 4 10.55 39.54 23.26
C ALA A 4 9.23 38.81 22.96
N ALA A 5 9.12 38.37 21.70
CA ALA A 5 8.53 37.09 21.33
C ALA A 5 7.08 36.80 21.75
N LEU A 6 6.11 37.36 21.01
CA LEU A 6 4.76 36.78 20.91
C LEU A 6 4.24 37.00 19.50
N GLY A 7 4.48 36.04 18.59
CA GLY A 7 3.94 36.15 17.24
C GLY A 7 4.35 35.07 16.23
N ALA A 8 5.06 34.01 16.65
CA ALA A 8 5.57 32.98 15.73
C ALA A 8 5.33 31.54 16.24
N ILE A 9 4.19 31.27 16.87
CA ILE A 9 3.78 29.92 17.27
C ILE A 9 2.37 29.65 16.73
N ALA A 10 2.23 29.52 15.42
CA ALA A 10 0.96 29.08 14.82
C ALA A 10 1.11 28.36 13.45
N LEU A 11 2.32 27.90 13.08
CA LEU A 11 2.58 27.26 11.78
C LEU A 11 3.30 25.90 11.89
N ALA A 12 3.03 25.14 12.95
CA ALA A 12 3.64 23.81 13.16
C ALA A 12 2.61 22.68 13.32
N THR A 13 1.41 22.83 12.77
CA THR A 13 0.57 21.65 12.49
C THR A 13 1.10 21.01 11.22
N LEU A 14 2.17 20.22 11.36
CA LEU A 14 2.55 19.20 10.38
C LEU A 14 1.37 18.22 10.27
N ALA A 15 0.42 18.52 9.40
CA ALA A 15 -0.40 17.49 8.79
C ALA A 15 0.61 16.52 8.14
N GLY A 16 0.73 15.31 8.66
CA GLY A 16 1.70 14.34 8.18
C GLY A 16 1.51 14.15 6.69
N CYS A 17 2.52 14.52 5.89
CA CYS A 17 2.49 14.31 4.45
C CYS A 17 2.27 12.82 4.18
N GLY A 18 1.24 12.50 3.39
CA GLY A 18 1.06 11.15 2.88
C GLY A 18 2.16 10.78 1.90
N HIS A 19 2.40 9.49 1.74
CA HIS A 19 3.18 8.95 0.63
C HIS A 19 2.78 7.50 0.34
N THR A 20 3.16 7.01 -0.84
CA THR A 20 3.01 5.60 -1.23
C THR A 20 4.36 4.95 -1.50
N GLU A 21 4.55 3.73 -1.02
CA GLU A 21 5.66 2.84 -1.37
C GLU A 21 5.15 1.73 -2.30
N THR A 22 5.98 1.30 -3.26
CA THR A 22 5.59 0.21 -4.19
C THR A 22 6.69 -0.84 -4.32
N HIS A 23 6.26 -2.10 -4.41
CA HIS A 23 7.15 -3.26 -4.52
C HIS A 23 6.68 -4.18 -5.65
N ALA A 24 7.60 -4.99 -6.16
CA ALA A 24 7.29 -6.00 -7.15
C ALA A 24 8.14 -7.25 -6.92
N ALA A 25 7.50 -8.42 -6.88
CA ALA A 25 8.15 -9.71 -6.97
C ALA A 25 8.07 -10.19 -8.43
N MET A 26 9.22 -10.19 -9.11
CA MET A 26 9.28 -10.48 -10.54
C MET A 26 9.14 -11.99 -10.80
N LEU A 27 8.24 -12.36 -11.70
CA LEU A 27 8.07 -13.72 -12.22
C LEU A 27 8.72 -13.87 -13.60
N ARG A 28 8.86 -12.76 -14.33
CA ARG A 28 9.50 -12.65 -15.64
C ARG A 28 10.30 -11.33 -15.74
N ALA A 29 11.10 -11.20 -16.79
CA ALA A 29 11.74 -9.93 -17.11
C ALA A 29 10.68 -8.84 -17.39
N PRO A 30 10.87 -7.59 -16.91
CA PRO A 30 10.01 -6.47 -17.27
C PRO A 30 9.92 -6.29 -18.78
N GLN A 31 8.79 -5.79 -19.26
CA GLN A 31 8.58 -5.42 -20.66
C GLN A 31 8.79 -3.91 -20.85
N ALA A 32 8.74 -3.45 -22.10
CA ALA A 32 8.72 -2.01 -22.38
C ALA A 32 7.55 -1.35 -21.61
N PRO A 33 7.78 -0.20 -20.94
CA PRO A 33 6.74 0.46 -20.18
C PRO A 33 5.48 0.70 -21.00
N SER A 34 4.31 0.46 -20.39
CA SER A 34 3.04 0.65 -21.09
C SER A 34 2.75 2.14 -21.26
N THR A 35 2.34 2.51 -22.47
CA THR A 35 1.81 3.86 -22.78
C THR A 35 0.29 3.92 -22.64
N GLN A 36 -0.36 2.76 -22.47
CA GLN A 36 -1.80 2.65 -22.26
C GLN A 36 -2.12 2.64 -20.77
N PRO A 37 -3.30 3.14 -20.37
CA PRO A 37 -3.77 3.01 -19.00
C PRO A 37 -3.76 1.55 -18.54
N VAL A 38 -3.16 1.28 -17.39
CA VAL A 38 -3.17 -0.06 -16.78
C VAL A 38 -4.53 -0.32 -16.17
N GLU A 39 -5.14 -1.42 -16.60
CA GLU A 39 -6.45 -1.84 -16.11
C GLU A 39 -6.32 -2.50 -14.73
N LEU A 40 -7.26 -2.26 -13.83
CA LEU A 40 -7.29 -2.85 -12.48
C LEU A 40 -8.53 -3.72 -12.35
N TYR A 41 -8.37 -4.94 -11.83
CA TYR A 41 -9.46 -5.87 -11.56
C TYR A 41 -9.39 -6.35 -10.12
N VAL A 42 -10.38 -5.96 -9.30
CA VAL A 42 -10.45 -6.32 -7.88
C VAL A 42 -10.84 -7.80 -7.72
N ILE A 43 -10.43 -8.46 -6.64
CA ILE A 43 -10.52 -9.92 -6.45
C ILE A 43 -11.92 -10.53 -6.65
N ASP A 44 -12.99 -9.76 -6.42
CA ASP A 44 -14.39 -10.19 -6.59
C ASP A 44 -15.03 -9.73 -7.91
N GLN A 45 -14.25 -9.09 -8.79
CA GLN A 45 -14.70 -8.69 -10.12
C GLN A 45 -14.38 -9.77 -11.15
N ALA A 46 -15.19 -9.84 -12.20
CA ALA A 46 -14.92 -10.70 -13.34
C ALA A 46 -13.56 -10.33 -13.95
N ALA A 47 -12.66 -11.31 -14.02
CA ALA A 47 -11.36 -11.16 -14.66
C ALA A 47 -11.53 -10.87 -16.17
N PRO A 48 -10.53 -10.22 -16.81
CA PRO A 48 -10.57 -9.99 -18.25
C PRO A 48 -10.61 -11.33 -19.01
N ALA A 49 -11.46 -11.41 -20.03
CA ALA A 49 -11.57 -12.60 -20.90
C ALA A 49 -10.40 -12.74 -21.89
N ARG A 50 -9.54 -11.71 -21.98
CA ARG A 50 -8.35 -11.70 -22.84
C ARG A 50 -7.30 -12.70 -22.34
N PRO A 51 -6.67 -13.49 -23.22
CA PRO A 51 -5.50 -14.28 -22.84
C PRO A 51 -4.35 -13.38 -22.37
N PHE A 52 -3.72 -13.73 -21.26
CA PHE A 52 -2.60 -13.00 -20.67
C PHE A 52 -1.56 -13.95 -20.07
N TYR A 53 -0.40 -13.38 -19.71
CA TYR A 53 0.59 -14.04 -18.87
C TYR A 53 1.08 -13.10 -17.77
N ASP A 54 1.54 -13.70 -16.68
CA ASP A 54 1.98 -12.97 -15.48
C ASP A 54 3.43 -12.48 -15.63
N ILE A 55 3.68 -11.23 -15.23
CA ILE A 55 5.01 -10.60 -15.20
C ILE A 55 5.53 -10.51 -13.76
N ALA A 56 4.68 -10.09 -12.83
CA ALA A 56 5.07 -9.84 -11.44
C ALA A 56 3.87 -9.88 -10.50
N ILE A 57 4.12 -10.08 -9.22
CA ILE A 57 3.18 -9.70 -8.16
C ILE A 57 3.57 -8.30 -7.70
N VAL A 58 2.63 -7.36 -7.76
CA VAL A 58 2.85 -5.96 -7.40
C VAL A 58 2.12 -5.61 -6.11
N GLN A 59 2.71 -4.68 -5.36
CA GLN A 59 2.20 -4.23 -4.07
C GLN A 59 2.36 -2.72 -3.96
N ALA A 60 1.40 -2.06 -3.34
CA ALA A 60 1.49 -0.66 -2.94
C ALA A 60 1.04 -0.51 -1.49
N ILE A 61 1.72 0.39 -0.76
CA ILE A 61 1.46 0.71 0.64
C ILE A 61 1.36 2.22 0.74
N GLY A 62 0.21 2.72 1.19
CA GLY A 62 -0.05 4.13 1.41
C GLY A 62 0.01 4.46 2.89
N PHE A 63 0.49 5.66 3.20
CA PHE A 63 0.69 6.14 4.56
C PHE A 63 0.05 7.51 4.73
N GLY A 64 -0.46 7.80 5.94
CA GLY A 64 -1.00 9.13 6.26
C GLY A 64 -2.18 9.50 5.36
N ASN A 65 -2.10 10.64 4.69
CA ASN A 65 -3.18 11.11 3.80
C ASN A 65 -3.34 10.27 2.53
N ASP A 66 -2.30 9.51 2.15
CA ASP A 66 -2.30 8.66 0.95
C ASP A 66 -2.71 7.21 1.31
N ALA A 67 -3.19 6.99 2.54
CA ALA A 67 -3.67 5.69 3.02
C ALA A 67 -5.15 5.44 2.62
N ASN A 68 -5.51 5.71 1.36
CA ASN A 68 -6.85 5.47 0.81
C ASN A 68 -6.80 4.61 -0.47
N PRO A 69 -7.88 3.90 -0.82
CA PRO A 69 -7.90 2.98 -1.96
C PRO A 69 -7.53 3.61 -3.30
N GLU A 70 -7.89 4.87 -3.53
CA GLU A 70 -7.64 5.59 -4.77
C GLU A 70 -6.14 5.81 -5.00
N ASP A 71 -5.42 6.23 -3.95
CA ASP A 71 -3.97 6.40 -4.02
C ASP A 71 -3.23 5.07 -4.15
N ILE A 72 -3.69 4.01 -3.48
CA ILE A 72 -3.16 2.66 -3.66
C ILE A 72 -3.38 2.16 -5.09
N ALA A 73 -4.58 2.35 -5.65
CA ALA A 73 -4.90 1.95 -7.03
C ALA A 73 -3.99 2.68 -8.03
N LYS A 74 -3.82 3.99 -7.86
CA LYS A 74 -2.92 4.81 -8.68
C LYS A 74 -1.47 4.33 -8.59
N ALA A 75 -0.97 4.04 -7.38
CA ALA A 75 0.38 3.55 -7.16
C ALA A 75 0.61 2.16 -7.78
N LEU A 76 -0.37 1.24 -7.65
CA LEU A 76 -0.33 -0.07 -8.30
C LEU A 76 -0.29 0.05 -9.82
N SER A 77 -1.17 0.85 -10.42
CA SER A 77 -1.19 1.06 -11.87
C SER A 77 0.11 1.70 -12.39
N ALA A 78 0.65 2.70 -11.68
CA ALA A 78 1.91 3.33 -12.06
C ALA A 78 3.08 2.33 -11.99
N LYS A 79 3.14 1.51 -10.93
CA LYS A 79 4.15 0.46 -10.80
C LYS A 79 4.02 -0.56 -11.92
N ALA A 80 2.81 -1.05 -12.19
CA ALA A 80 2.56 -2.02 -13.25
C ALA A 80 2.89 -1.46 -14.64
N ALA A 81 2.56 -0.20 -14.91
CA ALA A 81 2.91 0.48 -16.17
C ALA A 81 4.42 0.52 -16.37
N SER A 82 5.18 0.84 -15.32
CA SER A 82 6.65 0.87 -15.35
C SER A 82 7.28 -0.49 -15.65
N LEU A 83 6.57 -1.60 -15.35
CA LEU A 83 6.99 -2.97 -15.65
C LEU A 83 6.48 -3.48 -17.02
N GLY A 84 5.71 -2.66 -17.73
CA GLY A 84 5.16 -2.97 -19.05
C GLY A 84 3.89 -3.82 -19.04
N CYS A 85 3.22 -3.95 -17.90
CA CYS A 85 1.95 -4.65 -17.79
C CYS A 85 0.80 -3.85 -18.42
N ASP A 86 -0.22 -4.58 -18.88
CA ASP A 86 -1.47 -3.99 -19.40
C ASP A 86 -2.57 -3.97 -18.33
N ALA A 87 -2.50 -4.89 -17.36
CA ALA A 87 -3.45 -4.94 -16.26
C ALA A 87 -2.81 -5.44 -14.95
N VAL A 88 -3.48 -5.15 -13.84
CA VAL A 88 -3.28 -5.79 -12.55
C VAL A 88 -4.57 -6.48 -12.16
N ILE A 89 -4.52 -7.81 -12.02
CA ILE A 89 -5.70 -8.63 -11.72
C ILE A 89 -5.69 -9.14 -10.29
N ARG A 90 -6.87 -9.55 -9.81
CA ARG A 90 -7.09 -10.10 -8.47
C ARG A 90 -6.59 -9.16 -7.37
N VAL A 91 -6.82 -7.87 -7.58
CA VAL A 91 -6.38 -6.82 -6.67
C VAL A 91 -7.15 -6.95 -5.36
N SER A 92 -6.45 -7.03 -4.24
CA SER A 92 -7.03 -6.90 -2.92
C SER A 92 -6.60 -5.58 -2.30
N PHE A 93 -7.49 -4.97 -1.52
CA PHE A 93 -7.20 -3.79 -0.72
C PHE A 93 -7.44 -4.12 0.75
N ASP A 94 -6.52 -3.71 1.60
CA ASP A 94 -6.64 -3.75 3.05
C ASP A 94 -6.43 -2.32 3.58
N VAL A 95 -7.49 -1.74 4.12
CA VAL A 95 -7.52 -0.34 4.55
C VAL A 95 -7.54 -0.30 6.07
N GLY A 96 -6.42 0.13 6.64
CA GLY A 96 -6.29 0.42 8.05
C GLY A 96 -6.39 1.91 8.35
N TYR A 97 -6.11 2.26 9.60
CA TYR A 97 -6.27 3.61 10.10
C TYR A 97 -5.31 4.63 9.46
N SER A 98 -4.01 4.36 9.52
CA SER A 98 -2.96 5.27 9.00
C SER A 98 -2.16 4.65 7.87
N ARG A 99 -2.60 3.47 7.41
CA ARG A 99 -1.95 2.66 6.38
C ARG A 99 -3.03 1.97 5.55
N ALA A 100 -2.89 2.04 4.24
CA ALA A 100 -3.62 1.21 3.31
C ALA A 100 -2.63 0.37 2.52
N HIS A 101 -3.05 -0.81 2.14
CA HIS A 101 -2.25 -1.77 1.41
C HIS A 101 -3.06 -2.31 0.25
N GLY A 102 -2.43 -2.50 -0.89
CA GLY A 102 -3.02 -3.25 -1.99
C GLY A 102 -2.00 -4.12 -2.69
N SER A 103 -2.45 -5.27 -3.18
CA SER A 103 -1.61 -6.16 -3.98
C SER A 103 -2.41 -6.84 -5.08
N GLY A 104 -1.72 -7.24 -6.14
CA GLY A 104 -2.33 -7.91 -7.28
C GLY A 104 -1.30 -8.49 -8.24
N VAL A 105 -1.77 -9.17 -9.28
CA VAL A 105 -0.93 -9.83 -10.28
C VAL A 105 -0.83 -8.95 -11.53
N CYS A 106 0.38 -8.51 -11.85
CA CYS A 106 0.72 -7.71 -13.02
C CYS A 106 0.80 -8.61 -14.25
N VAL A 107 -0.02 -8.35 -15.27
CA VAL A 107 -0.16 -9.21 -16.46
C VAL A 107 0.01 -8.44 -17.76
N LYS A 108 0.39 -9.17 -18.81
CA LYS A 108 0.46 -8.68 -20.19
C LYS A 108 -0.49 -9.45 -21.08
N TYR A 109 -1.26 -8.76 -21.92
CA TYR A 109 -2.15 -9.39 -22.87
C TYR A 109 -1.38 -9.99 -24.05
N LEU A 110 -1.84 -11.15 -24.53
CA LEU A 110 -1.27 -11.85 -25.68
C LEU A 110 -1.96 -11.49 -27.00
N GLY A 111 -3.09 -10.78 -26.95
CA GLY A 111 -3.89 -10.45 -28.12
C GLY A 111 -5.13 -9.63 -27.77
N PRO A 112 -5.93 -9.28 -28.80
CA PRO A 112 -7.15 -8.51 -28.60
C PRO A 112 -8.22 -9.31 -27.85
N GLY A 113 -9.14 -8.60 -27.20
CA GLY A 113 -10.33 -9.16 -26.58
C GLY A 113 -11.03 -8.12 -25.69
N ALA A 114 -12.16 -8.51 -25.10
CA ALA A 114 -12.94 -7.59 -24.28
C ALA A 114 -12.21 -7.21 -22.99
N ALA A 115 -12.24 -5.93 -22.65
CA ALA A 115 -11.98 -5.48 -21.29
C ALA A 115 -13.11 -5.97 -20.38
N GLY A 116 -12.77 -6.31 -19.14
CA GLY A 116 -13.79 -6.58 -18.13
C GLY A 116 -14.37 -5.25 -17.59
N PRO A 117 -15.31 -5.34 -16.64
CA PRO A 117 -15.93 -4.15 -16.06
C PRO A 117 -14.90 -3.27 -15.36
N ALA A 118 -15.18 -1.97 -15.29
CA ALA A 118 -14.33 -1.02 -14.58
C ALA A 118 -14.20 -1.41 -13.09
N PRO A 119 -13.03 -1.15 -12.47
CA PRO A 119 -12.84 -1.40 -11.05
C PRO A 119 -13.80 -0.58 -10.21
N VAL A 120 -14.48 -1.24 -9.26
CA VAL A 120 -15.22 -0.59 -8.19
C VAL A 120 -14.30 -0.60 -6.98
N LEU A 121 -13.76 0.57 -6.66
CA LEU A 121 -12.90 0.72 -5.49
C LEU A 121 -13.76 0.75 -4.22
N PRO A 122 -13.25 0.22 -3.09
CA PRO A 122 -13.90 0.43 -1.80
C PRO A 122 -13.98 1.94 -1.51
N PRO A 123 -15.04 2.40 -0.84
CA PRO A 123 -15.24 3.83 -0.59
C PRO A 123 -14.11 4.40 0.27
N ASN A 124 -13.67 5.61 -0.05
CA ASN A 124 -12.76 6.37 0.80
C ASN A 124 -13.49 6.79 2.09
N PRO A 125 -12.98 6.44 3.28
CA PRO A 125 -13.53 7.00 4.52
C PRO A 125 -13.33 8.52 4.56
N GLU A 126 -14.43 9.28 4.68
CA GLU A 126 -14.43 10.77 4.72
C GLU A 126 -13.49 11.34 5.79
N ALA A 127 -13.28 10.61 6.88
CA ALA A 127 -12.23 10.85 7.85
C ALA A 127 -11.91 9.56 8.61
N ASN A 128 -10.64 9.37 8.90
CA ASN A 128 -10.20 8.36 9.85
C ASN A 128 -10.70 8.76 11.26
N PRO A 129 -11.43 7.90 12.00
CA PRO A 129 -11.94 8.23 13.35
C PRO A 129 -10.80 8.60 14.31
N ALA A 130 -11.02 9.17 15.49
CA ALA A 130 -9.88 9.31 16.41
C ALA A 130 -9.31 7.92 16.76
N PRO A 131 -7.97 7.72 16.85
CA PRO A 131 -7.41 6.44 17.27
C PRO A 131 -8.02 6.04 18.62
N PRO A 132 -8.37 4.76 18.84
CA PRO A 132 -8.81 4.33 20.16
C PRO A 132 -7.70 4.60 21.18
N ALA A 133 -8.08 4.89 22.42
CA ALA A 133 -7.13 5.09 23.50
C ALA A 133 -6.21 3.86 23.60
N MET A 134 -4.89 4.07 23.55
CA MET A 134 -3.92 2.98 23.70
C MET A 134 -4.18 2.28 25.04
N ARG A 135 -4.51 0.99 25.01
CA ARG A 135 -4.50 0.19 26.23
C ARG A 135 -3.05 0.10 26.71
N PRO A 136 -2.77 0.31 28.01
CA PRO A 136 -1.45 0.08 28.56
C PRO A 136 -0.98 -1.33 28.20
N ALA A 137 0.24 -1.45 27.67
CA ALA A 137 0.85 -2.75 27.47
C ALA A 137 0.96 -3.46 28.84
N PRO A 138 0.65 -4.77 28.93
CA PRO A 138 0.95 -5.53 30.14
C PRO A 138 2.43 -5.37 30.50
N ALA A 139 2.73 -5.09 31.77
CA ALA A 139 4.11 -4.96 32.21
C ALA A 139 4.90 -6.22 31.80
N PRO A 140 6.10 -6.07 31.20
CA PRO A 140 6.93 -7.22 30.87
C PRO A 140 7.20 -8.03 32.13
N ARG A 141 6.90 -9.33 32.12
CA ARG A 141 7.36 -10.23 33.17
C ARG A 141 8.87 -10.34 33.06
N ILE A 142 9.59 -9.80 34.04
CA ILE A 142 11.02 -10.03 34.18
C ILE A 142 11.18 -11.45 34.71
N GLU A 143 11.30 -12.41 33.81
CA GLU A 143 11.69 -13.76 34.18
C GLU A 143 13.21 -13.77 34.43
N PRO A 144 13.70 -14.33 35.55
CA PRO A 144 15.13 -14.38 35.82
C PRO A 144 15.85 -15.15 34.71
N LEU A 145 16.89 -14.55 34.14
CA LEU A 145 17.79 -15.26 33.22
C LEU A 145 18.33 -16.52 33.93
N PRO A 146 18.36 -17.69 33.26
CA PRO A 146 18.93 -18.88 33.86
C PRO A 146 20.39 -18.62 34.21
N SER A 147 20.72 -18.71 35.50
CA SER A 147 22.09 -18.56 36.00
C SER A 147 23.00 -19.54 35.26
N ALA A 148 24.07 -19.03 34.65
CA ALA A 148 25.08 -19.86 34.00
C ALA A 148 25.66 -20.88 35.02
N PRO A 149 25.93 -22.14 34.62
CA PRO A 149 26.51 -23.11 35.52
C PRO A 149 27.90 -22.63 35.98
N ASN A 150 28.06 -22.56 37.29
CA ASN A 150 29.27 -22.17 37.98
C ASN A 150 30.41 -23.13 37.58
N ARG A 151 31.29 -22.73 36.65
CA ARG A 151 32.55 -23.43 36.39
C ARG A 151 33.52 -23.10 37.52
N GLY A 152 33.37 -23.82 38.63
CA GLY A 152 34.37 -23.90 39.68
C GLY A 152 35.70 -24.39 39.12
N ARG A 153 36.78 -23.75 39.59
CA ARG A 153 38.18 -24.12 39.37
C ARG A 153 38.50 -25.55 39.80
#